data_AF-A0A6N8U554-F1
#
_entry.id   AF-A0A6N8U554-F1
#
_cell.length_a   1.000
_cell.length_b   1.000
_cell.length_c   1.000
_cell.angle_alpha   90.00
_cell.angle_beta   90.00
_cell.angle_gamma   90.00
#
_symmetry.space_group_name_H-M   'P 1'
#
loop_
_entity.id
_entity.type
_entity.pdbx_description
1 polymer ?
#
loop_
_entity_poly.entity_id
_entity_poly.type
_entity_poly.pdbx_seq_one_letter_code
_entity_poly.pdbx_strand_id
1 'polypeptide(L)'
;MKTLRFKYTIYAVLTCICLSLLGMIYVGANGLALAPRKAVFTYQQGGTLKTDPGYYFKGVTDPDRVKMDLSKVDTKKPGIYTIQVKQSSRRYDFKIKITE
;
A
#
# COMPACT_ATOMS: atom_id res chain seq x y z
N MET A 1 -16.59 -46.77 -18.79
CA MET A 1 -15.71 -46.19 -17.74
C MET A 1 -14.70 -45.14 -18.23
N LYS A 2 -14.13 -45.22 -19.45
CA LYS A 2 -13.14 -44.24 -19.96
C LYS A 2 -13.69 -42.80 -20.09
N THR A 3 -14.93 -42.65 -20.56
CA THR A 3 -15.59 -41.34 -20.76
C THR A 3 -15.92 -40.61 -19.46
N LEU A 4 -16.22 -41.35 -18.39
CA LEU A 4 -16.47 -40.76 -17.06
C LEU A 4 -15.17 -40.17 -16.50
N ARG A 5 -14.08 -40.94 -16.53
CA ARG A 5 -12.76 -40.49 -16.09
C ARG A 5 -12.30 -39.24 -16.84
N PHE A 6 -12.49 -39.20 -18.16
CA PHE A 6 -12.13 -38.04 -18.99
C PHE A 6 -12.88 -36.76 -18.59
N LYS A 7 -14.19 -36.86 -18.30
CA LYS A 7 -14.98 -35.72 -17.79
C LYS A 7 -14.46 -35.24 -16.44
N TYR A 8 -14.20 -36.14 -15.49
CA TYR A 8 -13.62 -35.78 -14.20
C TYR A 8 -12.25 -35.12 -14.32
N THR A 9 -11.39 -35.59 -15.24
CA THR A 9 -10.09 -34.96 -15.50
C THR A 9 -10.25 -33.55 -16.06
N ILE A 10 -11.21 -33.33 -16.97
CA ILE A 10 -11.51 -31.99 -17.50
C ILE A 10 -12.02 -31.05 -16.40
N TYR A 11 -12.96 -31.50 -15.55
CA TYR A 11 -13.46 -30.69 -14.44
C TYR A 11 -12.38 -30.36 -13.41
N ALA A 12 -11.49 -31.30 -13.11
CA ALA A 12 -10.36 -31.07 -12.20
C ALA A 12 -9.39 -30.01 -12.76
N VAL A 13 -9.03 -30.11 -14.04
CA VAL A 13 -8.17 -29.12 -14.71
C VAL A 13 -8.83 -27.75 -14.74
N LEU A 14 -10.12 -27.67 -15.06
CA LEU A 14 -10.87 -26.41 -15.09
C LEU A 14 -10.92 -25.75 -13.70
N THR A 15 -11.12 -26.56 -12.65
CA THR A 15 -11.13 -26.09 -11.26
C THR A 15 -9.76 -25.54 -10.85
N CYS A 16 -8.67 -26.22 -11.23
CA CYS A 16 -7.31 -25.73 -10.98
C CYS A 16 -7.01 -24.42 -11.70
N ILE A 17 -7.47 -24.25 -12.94
CA ILE A 17 -7.31 -22.99 -13.70
C ILE A 17 -8.12 -21.86 -13.06
N CYS A 18 -9.35 -22.13 -12.61
CA CYS A 18 -10.15 -21.13 -11.90
C CYS A 18 -9.49 -20.71 -10.57
N LEU A 19 -8.93 -21.67 -9.81
CA LEU A 19 -8.21 -21.39 -8.57
C LEU A 19 -6.95 -20.56 -8.80
N SER A 20 -6.18 -20.82 -9.87
CA SER A 20 -4.98 -20.02 -10.19
C SER A 20 -5.33 -18.61 -10.65
N LEU A 21 -6.40 -18.43 -11.44
CA LEU A 21 -6.92 -17.12 -11.82
C LEU A 21 -7.40 -16.32 -10.59
N LEU A 22 -8.16 -16.94 -9.68
CA LEU A 22 -8.57 -16.31 -8.42
C LEU A 22 -7.38 -15.93 -7.55
N GLY A 23 -6.35 -16.76 -7.50
CA GLY A 23 -5.09 -16.47 -6.82
C GLY A 23 -4.39 -15.23 -7.38
N MET A 24 -4.29 -15.12 -8.71
CA MET A 24 -3.69 -13.95 -9.37
C MET A 24 -4.50 -12.66 -9.11
N ILE A 25 -5.83 -12.74 -9.09
CA ILE A 25 -6.68 -11.59 -8.75
C ILE A 25 -6.48 -11.19 -7.28
N TYR A 26 -6.42 -12.16 -6.36
CA TYR A 26 -6.20 -11.90 -4.94
C TYR A 26 -4.83 -11.27 -4.66
N VAL A 27 -3.78 -11.77 -5.32
CA VAL A 27 -2.43 -11.20 -5.24
C VAL A 27 -2.38 -9.83 -5.93
N GLY A 28 -3.06 -9.62 -7.06
CA GLY A 28 -3.12 -8.32 -7.72
C GLY A 28 -3.87 -7.27 -6.89
N ALA A 29 -4.92 -7.67 -6.18
CA ALA A 29 -5.69 -6.79 -5.31
C ALA A 29 -4.92 -6.43 -4.02
N ASN A 30 -4.15 -7.36 -3.44
CA ASN A 30 -3.48 -7.13 -2.16
C ASN A 30 -1.98 -6.80 -2.27
N GLY A 31 -1.31 -7.22 -3.34
CA GLY A 31 0.14 -7.22 -3.49
C GLY A 31 0.78 -5.85 -3.79
N LEU A 32 -0.01 -4.81 -4.03
CA LEU A 32 0.47 -3.46 -4.34
C LEU A 32 -0.10 -2.40 -3.38
N ALA A 33 -0.71 -2.81 -2.27
CA ALA A 33 -1.16 -1.85 -1.26
C ALA A 33 0.05 -1.24 -0.55
N LEU A 34 0.14 0.10 -0.51
CA LEU A 34 1.08 0.75 0.40
C LEU A 34 0.74 0.38 1.84
N ALA A 35 1.78 0.21 2.65
CA ALA A 35 1.62 0.01 4.09
C ALA A 35 2.49 1.03 4.84
N PRO A 36 1.93 1.82 5.78
CA PRO A 36 2.73 2.75 6.58
C PRO A 36 3.85 2.00 7.30
N ARG A 37 5.09 2.50 7.24
CA ARG A 37 6.21 1.94 7.99
C ARG A 37 6.06 2.16 9.49
N LYS A 38 5.42 3.26 9.87
CA LYS A 38 5.09 3.64 11.25
C LYS A 38 3.73 4.31 11.26
N ALA A 39 3.00 4.17 12.37
CA ALA A 39 1.75 4.90 12.59
C ALA A 39 2.01 6.41 12.83
N VAL A 40 3.13 6.74 13.47
CA VAL A 40 3.55 8.10 13.80
C VAL A 40 5.04 8.28 13.52
N PHE A 41 5.40 9.36 12.83
CA PHE A 41 6.78 9.77 12.56
C PHE A 41 7.10 11.00 13.40
N THR A 42 8.12 10.91 14.24
CA THR A 42 8.52 12.02 15.12
C THR A 42 9.65 12.83 14.49
N TYR A 43 9.51 14.15 14.48
CA TYR A 43 10.54 15.10 14.06
C TYR A 43 10.73 16.16 15.15
N GLN A 44 11.95 16.66 15.28
CA GLN A 44 12.28 17.80 16.13
C GLN A 44 11.84 19.11 15.46
N GLN A 45 11.54 20.12 16.28
CA GLN A 45 11.14 21.44 15.79
C GLN A 45 12.21 22.05 14.89
N GLY A 46 11.79 22.62 13.76
CA GLY A 46 12.68 23.13 12.71
C GLY A 46 13.36 22.04 11.85
N GLY A 47 13.09 20.75 12.13
CA GLY A 47 13.62 19.64 11.36
C GLY A 47 13.13 19.62 9.91
N THR A 48 13.94 19.05 9.02
CA THR A 48 13.58 18.85 7.61
C THR A 48 12.78 17.56 7.44
N LEU A 49 11.57 17.68 6.88
CA LEU A 49 10.76 16.51 6.53
C LEU A 49 11.32 15.81 5.29
N LYS A 50 11.27 14.48 5.27
CA LYS A 50 11.58 13.72 4.05
C LYS A 50 10.42 13.89 3.07
N THR A 51 10.72 14.14 1.80
CA THR A 51 9.71 14.25 0.74
C THR A 51 9.44 12.92 0.04
N ASP A 52 10.36 11.96 0.18
CA ASP A 52 10.25 10.64 -0.41
C ASP A 52 9.13 9.81 0.25
N PRO A 53 8.10 9.38 -0.51
CA PRO A 53 7.06 8.49 0.00
C PRO A 53 7.59 7.14 0.50
N GLY A 54 8.70 6.64 -0.07
CA GLY A 54 9.35 5.39 0.33
C GLY A 54 9.88 5.38 1.76
N TYR A 55 10.17 6.57 2.30
CA TYR A 55 10.52 6.77 3.70
C TYR A 55 9.34 6.48 4.65
N TYR A 56 8.11 6.80 4.23
CA TYR A 56 6.91 6.65 5.05
C TYR A 56 6.17 5.34 4.81
N PHE A 57 6.26 4.77 3.62
CA PHE A 57 5.51 3.59 3.22
C PHE A 57 6.41 2.44 2.74
N LYS A 58 5.95 1.21 2.97
CA LYS A 58 6.45 0.00 2.31
C LYS A 58 5.66 -0.24 1.04
N GLY A 59 6.28 -0.90 0.06
CA GLY A 59 5.64 -1.25 -1.21
C GLY A 59 5.56 -0.10 -2.23
N VAL A 60 6.26 1.01 -1.99
CA VAL A 60 6.43 2.06 -3.00
C VAL A 60 7.36 1.52 -4.09
N THR A 61 6.80 1.16 -5.24
CA THR A 61 7.54 0.70 -6.42
C THR A 61 7.81 1.82 -7.42
N ASP A 62 6.92 2.82 -7.47
CA ASP A 62 7.01 4.00 -8.33
C ASP A 62 6.57 5.23 -7.49
N PRO A 63 7.53 6.04 -7.00
CA PRO A 63 7.25 7.21 -6.17
C PRO A 63 6.42 8.28 -6.88
N ASP A 64 6.56 8.44 -8.20
CA ASP A 64 5.86 9.48 -8.97
C ASP A 64 4.35 9.25 -9.03
N ARG A 65 3.92 8.00 -8.82
CA ARG A 65 2.50 7.63 -8.71
C ARG A 65 1.91 7.87 -7.33
N VAL A 66 2.73 8.21 -6.34
CA VAL A 66 2.31 8.45 -4.96
C VAL A 66 2.22 9.95 -4.70
N LYS A 67 0.99 10.45 -4.61
CA LYS A 67 0.74 11.85 -4.28
C LYS A 67 0.69 12.01 -2.77
N MET A 68 1.74 12.60 -2.21
CA MET A 68 1.87 12.95 -0.79
C MET A 68 2.04 14.46 -0.66
N ASP A 69 1.22 15.09 0.17
CA ASP A 69 1.28 16.52 0.43
C ASP A 69 1.68 16.77 1.89
N LEU A 70 2.86 17.35 2.08
CA LEU A 70 3.42 17.72 3.39
C LEU A 70 3.28 19.21 3.70
N SER A 71 2.68 20.01 2.81
CA SER A 71 2.59 21.48 2.93
C SER A 71 1.84 21.94 4.19
N LYS A 72 0.96 21.09 4.74
CA LYS A 72 0.20 21.36 5.95
C LYS A 72 0.96 21.13 7.26
N VAL A 73 2.19 20.61 7.18
CA VAL A 73 3.03 20.36 8.36
C VAL A 73 3.88 21.58 8.65
N ASP A 74 3.54 22.29 9.71
CA ASP A 74 4.37 23.38 10.21
C ASP A 74 5.45 22.81 11.15
N THR A 75 6.67 22.62 10.63
CA THR A 75 7.78 22.07 11.43
C THR A 75 8.24 23.01 12.54
N LYS A 76 7.80 24.27 12.55
CA LYS A 76 8.12 25.23 13.61
C LYS A 76 7.14 25.18 14.77
N LYS A 77 6.07 24.39 14.69
CA LYS A 77 5.09 24.28 15.76
C LYS A 77 5.02 22.82 16.24
N PRO A 78 5.27 22.56 17.53
CA PRO A 78 4.99 21.26 18.13
C PRO A 78 3.52 20.89 17.93
N GLY A 79 3.26 19.62 17.60
CA GLY A 79 1.92 19.18 17.26
C GLY A 79 1.88 17.83 16.55
N ILE A 80 0.67 17.33 16.30
CA ILE A 80 0.45 16.11 15.52
C ILE A 80 -0.32 16.48 14.26
N TYR A 81 0.25 16.16 13.11
CA TYR A 81 -0.26 16.46 11.78
C TYR A 81 -0.61 15.15 11.08
N THR A 82 -1.84 15.03 10.58
CA THR A 82 -2.25 13.87 9.77
C THR A 82 -1.96 14.15 8.30
N ILE A 83 -1.21 13.26 7.67
CA ILE A 83 -0.85 13.33 6.26
C ILE A 83 -1.70 12.36 5.47
N GLN A 84 -2.30 12.85 4.40
CA GLN A 84 -3.05 12.03 3.46
C GLN A 84 -2.19 11.74 2.24
N VAL A 85 -2.15 10.47 1.86
CA VAL A 85 -1.40 9.98 0.71
C VAL A 85 -2.34 9.26 -0.22
N LYS A 86 -2.23 9.54 -1.52
CA LYS A 86 -3.04 8.92 -2.56
C LYS A 86 -2.16 8.20 -3.56
N GLN A 87 -2.48 6.94 -3.82
CA GLN A 87 -1.88 6.17 -4.92
C GLN A 87 -3.02 5.54 -5.73
N SER A 88 -3.12 5.90 -7.00
CA SER A 88 -4.23 5.50 -7.87
C SER A 88 -5.60 5.83 -7.23
N SER A 89 -6.44 4.83 -6.96
CA SER A 89 -7.74 4.97 -6.29
C SER A 89 -7.68 4.84 -4.77
N ARG A 90 -6.53 4.42 -4.20
CA ARG A 90 -6.37 4.16 -2.76
C ARG A 90 -5.92 5.40 -2.03
N ARG A 91 -6.38 5.51 -0.78
CA ARG A 91 -6.00 6.57 0.16
C ARG A 91 -5.40 5.92 1.39
N TYR A 92 -4.35 6.55 1.90
CA TYR A 92 -3.60 6.14 3.06
C TYR A 92 -3.38 7.36 3.95
N ASP A 93 -3.23 7.12 5.24
CA ASP A 93 -2.91 8.14 6.21
C ASP A 93 -1.80 7.71 7.15
N PHE A 94 -1.02 8.69 7.60
CA PHE A 94 -0.06 8.53 8.67
C PHE A 94 0.07 9.84 9.43
N LYS A 95 0.63 9.79 10.63
CA LYS A 95 0.81 10.99 11.47
C LYS A 95 2.27 11.41 11.53
N ILE A 96 2.49 12.72 11.53
CA ILE A 96 3.77 13.35 11.85
C ILE A 96 3.62 14.07 13.19
N LYS A 97 4.46 13.75 14.16
CA LYS A 97 4.54 14.45 15.45
C LYS A 97 5.76 15.35 15.44
N ILE A 98 5.55 16.65 15.58
CA ILE A 98 6.63 17.62 15.84
C ILE A 98 6.75 17.77 17.36
N THR A 99 7.96 17.60 17.87
CA THR A 99 8.30 17.82 19.28
C THR A 99 9.25 19.00 19.41
N GLU A 100 9.23 19.65 20.57
CA GLU A 100 10.27 20.60 20.99
C GLU A 100 11.67 19.96 20.95
#